data_AF-A0A6L8ABR9-F1
#
_entry.id   AF-A0A6L8ABR9-F1
#
_cell.length_a   1.000
_cell.length_b   1.000
_cell.length_c   1.000
_cell.angle_alpha   90.00
_cell.angle_beta   90.00
_cell.angle_gamma   90.00
#
_symmetry.space_group_name_H-M   'P 1'
#
loop_
_entity.id
_entity.type
_entity.pdbx_description
1 polymer ?
#
loop_
_entity_poly.entity_id
_entity_poly.type
_entity_poly.pdbx_seq_one_letter_code
_entity_poly.pdbx_strand_id
1 'polypeptide(L)'
;MLDRIKWWFVYLVVIGGIAGNWYYGDPEKAYFIAPLWRALILVALAIGCVFLLLTTERGRNLWILLRDARSEIRRVIWPTRQETLQTTWIVLILIVIFALILWLLDSGLSFLVQIVIG
;
A
#
# COMPACT_ATOMS: atom_id res chain seq x y z
N MET A 1 23.35 13.94 -19.87
CA MET A 1 24.25 12.76 -19.69
C MET A 1 24.61 12.52 -18.22
N LEU A 2 24.85 13.56 -17.42
CA LEU A 2 25.19 13.45 -15.99
C LEU A 2 24.14 12.72 -15.13
N ASP A 3 22.85 12.91 -15.39
CA ASP A 3 21.79 12.22 -14.63
C ASP A 3 21.82 10.71 -14.80
N ARG A 4 22.13 10.21 -16.01
CA ARG A 4 22.24 8.76 -16.26
C ARG A 4 23.36 8.13 -15.43
N ILE A 5 24.45 8.87 -15.21
CA ILE A 5 25.58 8.44 -14.37
C ILE A 5 25.18 8.43 -12.88
N LYS A 6 24.44 9.44 -12.42
CA LYS A 6 23.88 9.47 -11.05
C LYS A 6 22.96 8.28 -10.79
N TRP A 7 22.13 7.89 -11.75
CA TRP A 7 21.26 6.71 -11.63
C TRP A 7 22.06 5.41 -11.51
N TRP A 8 23.10 5.23 -12.33
CA TRP A 8 24.00 4.06 -12.22
C TRP A 8 24.70 4.00 -10.85
N PHE A 9 25.13 5.14 -10.31
CA PHE A 9 25.71 5.21 -8.98
C PHE A 9 24.72 4.80 -7.88
N VAL A 10 23.47 5.26 -7.96
CA VAL A 10 22.40 4.84 -7.02
C VAL A 10 22.14 3.34 -7.11
N TYR A 11 22.06 2.77 -8.31
CA TYR A 11 21.89 1.31 -8.48
C TYR A 11 23.05 0.53 -7.85
N LEU A 12 24.29 0.99 -8.06
CA LEU A 12 25.48 0.34 -7.50
C LEU A 12 25.46 0.38 -5.97
N VAL A 13 25.12 1.52 -5.37
CA VAL A 13 25.02 1.68 -3.91
C VAL A 13 23.90 0.80 -3.32
N VAL A 14 22.74 0.72 -3.98
CA VAL A 14 21.62 -0.12 -3.53
C VAL A 14 21.97 -1.61 -3.62
N ILE A 15 22.54 -2.05 -4.74
CA ILE A 15 22.97 -3.43 -4.92
C ILE A 15 24.07 -3.79 -3.90
N GLY A 16 25.02 -2.88 -3.66
CA GLY A 16 26.03 -3.05 -2.63
C GLY A 16 25.44 -3.15 -1.21
N GLY A 17 24.42 -2.35 -0.91
CA GLY A 17 23.69 -2.43 0.37
C GLY A 17 22.92 -3.74 0.55
N ILE A 18 22.26 -4.23 -0.50
CA ILE A 18 21.53 -5.51 -0.48
C ILE A 18 22.51 -6.69 -0.37
N ALA A 19 23.59 -6.70 -1.17
CA ALA A 19 24.62 -7.74 -1.11
C ALA A 19 25.33 -7.76 0.25
N GLY A 20 25.61 -6.58 0.82
CA GLY A 20 26.11 -6.46 2.18
C GLY A 20 25.12 -7.02 3.19
N ASN A 21 23.83 -6.68 3.09
CA ASN A 21 22.82 -7.24 3.98
C ASN A 21 22.71 -8.76 3.87
N TRP A 22 22.78 -9.30 2.66
CA TRP A 22 22.71 -10.74 2.39
C TRP A 22 23.92 -11.49 2.95
N TYR A 23 25.14 -11.00 2.72
CA TYR A 23 26.38 -11.64 3.21
C TYR A 23 26.52 -11.64 4.74
N TYR A 24 26.00 -10.61 5.41
CA TYR A 24 25.97 -10.55 6.87
C TYR A 24 24.68 -11.14 7.47
N GLY A 25 23.74 -11.62 6.65
CA GLY A 25 22.42 -12.12 7.05
C GLY A 25 22.43 -13.46 7.79
N ASP A 26 23.56 -14.18 7.79
CA ASP A 26 23.67 -15.46 8.49
C ASP A 26 23.51 -15.31 10.01
N PRO A 27 22.63 -16.11 10.66
CA PRO A 27 22.36 -16.04 12.10
C PRO A 27 23.59 -16.40 12.95
N GLU A 28 24.57 -17.13 12.41
CA GLU A 28 25.76 -17.58 13.14
C GLU A 28 26.75 -16.45 13.49
N LYS A 29 26.70 -15.31 12.79
CA LYS A 29 27.58 -14.14 13.03
C LYS A 29 26.87 -12.98 13.73
N ALA A 30 25.65 -13.21 14.22
CA ALA A 30 24.81 -12.20 14.84
C ALA A 30 25.16 -12.01 16.33
N TYR A 31 26.25 -11.30 16.62
CA TYR A 31 26.49 -10.77 17.96
C TYR A 31 25.30 -9.85 18.33
N PHE A 32 24.79 -9.96 19.57
CA PHE A 32 23.51 -9.37 20.04
C PHE A 32 23.31 -7.86 19.75
N ILE A 33 24.38 -7.11 19.46
CA ILE A 33 24.39 -5.67 19.14
C ILE A 33 24.34 -5.36 17.61
N ALA A 34 24.61 -6.35 16.76
CA ALA A 34 24.71 -6.21 15.30
C ALA A 34 23.40 -5.88 14.54
N PRO A 35 22.18 -6.28 14.98
CA PRO A 35 20.97 -6.03 14.20
C PRO A 35 20.65 -4.53 14.05
N LEU A 36 20.83 -3.76 15.13
CA LEU A 36 20.51 -2.34 15.17
C LEU A 36 21.46 -1.51 14.29
N TRP A 37 22.77 -1.80 14.37
CA TRP A 37 23.78 -1.11 13.57
C TRP A 37 23.62 -1.37 12.07
N ARG A 38 23.21 -2.59 11.66
CA ARG A 38 22.88 -2.91 10.26
C ARG A 38 21.66 -2.14 9.77
N ALA A 39 20.59 -2.12 10.57
CA ALA A 39 19.39 -1.37 10.24
C ALA A 39 19.70 0.12 10.08
N LEU A 40 20.51 0.69 10.97
CA LEU A 40 20.93 2.09 10.89
C LEU A 40 21.80 2.41 9.66
N ILE A 41 22.74 1.54 9.30
CA ILE A 41 23.58 1.73 8.10
C ILE A 41 22.74 1.64 6.82
N LEU A 42 21.80 0.70 6.74
CA LEU A 42 20.89 0.57 5.60
C LEU A 42 19.93 1.75 5.50
N VAL A 43 19.42 2.23 6.62
CA VAL A 43 18.57 3.43 6.67
C VAL A 43 19.38 4.67 6.28
N ALA A 44 20.62 4.82 6.73
CA ALA A 44 21.49 5.93 6.34
C ALA A 44 21.82 5.90 4.84
N LEU A 45 22.10 4.73 4.27
CA LEU A 45 22.30 4.55 2.83
C LEU A 45 21.02 4.86 2.05
N ALA A 46 19.86 4.40 2.51
CA ALA A 46 18.57 4.69 1.89
C ALA A 46 18.28 6.20 1.90
N ILE A 47 18.53 6.88 3.02
CA ILE A 47 18.39 8.34 3.14
C ILE A 47 19.36 9.05 2.18
N GLY A 48 20.61 8.59 2.07
CA GLY A 48 21.59 9.13 1.12
C GLY A 48 21.17 8.96 -0.34
N CYS A 49 20.65 7.79 -0.71
CA CYS A 49 20.10 7.55 -2.04
C CYS A 49 18.89 8.44 -2.32
N VAL A 50 17.97 8.59 -1.36
CA VAL A 50 16.81 9.48 -1.50
C VAL A 50 17.27 10.93 -1.70
N PHE A 51 18.27 11.39 -0.96
CA PHE A 51 18.83 12.73 -1.14
C PHE A 51 19.43 12.94 -2.54
N LEU A 52 20.18 11.95 -3.06
CA LEU A 52 20.72 11.98 -4.42
C LEU A 52 19.61 11.98 -5.49
N LEU A 53 18.52 11.24 -5.26
CA LEU A 53 17.36 11.20 -6.17
C LEU A 53 16.62 12.54 -6.21
N LEU A 54 16.48 13.23 -5.08
CA LEU A 54 15.82 14.54 -5.01
C LEU A 54 16.61 15.64 -5.73
N THR A 55 17.93 15.53 -5.82
CA THR A 55 18.79 16.49 -6.57
C THR A 55 18.83 16.23 -8.08
N THR A 56 18.16 15.19 -8.58
CA THR A 56 18.11 14.84 -10.01
C THR A 56 16.89 15.49 -10.68
N GLU A 57 16.94 15.77 -11.99
CA GLU A 57 15.81 16.36 -12.76
C GLU A 57 14.48 15.61 -12.56
N ARG A 58 14.54 14.28 -12.40
CA ARG A 58 13.35 13.45 -12.08
C ARG A 58 12.78 13.73 -10.68
N GLY A 59 13.63 14.00 -9.69
CA GLY A 59 13.19 14.35 -8.34
C GLY A 59 12.44 15.68 -8.30
N ARG A 60 12.92 16.68 -9.06
CA ARG A 60 12.23 17.97 -9.20
C ARG A 60 10.87 17.82 -9.88
N ASN A 61 10.76 17.00 -10.92
CA ASN A 61 9.49 16.73 -11.60
C ASN A 61 8.49 15.99 -10.70
N LEU A 62 8.95 15.01 -9.91
CA LEU A 62 8.10 14.36 -8.90
C LEU A 62 7.60 15.35 -7.85
N TRP A 63 8.44 16.29 -7.42
CA TRP A 63 8.04 17.33 -6.47
C TRP A 63 6.95 18.25 -7.03
N ILE A 64 7.06 18.62 -8.30
CA ILE A 64 6.05 19.41 -9.01
C ILE A 64 4.74 18.59 -9.13
N LEU A 65 4.81 17.32 -9.54
CA LEU A 65 3.64 16.44 -9.63
C LEU A 65 2.92 16.25 -8.28
N LEU A 66 3.66 16.12 -7.17
CA LEU A 66 3.07 16.04 -5.83
C LEU A 66 2.41 17.35 -5.42
N ARG A 67 3.00 18.49 -5.80
CA ARG A 67 2.43 19.81 -5.55
C ARG A 67 1.16 20.04 -6.35
N ASP A 68 1.15 19.61 -7.60
CA ASP A 68 -0.01 19.68 -8.51
C ASP A 68 -1.10 18.69 -8.09
N ALA A 69 -0.75 17.48 -7.65
CA ALA A 69 -1.70 16.52 -7.09
C ALA A 69 -2.38 17.09 -5.83
N ARG A 70 -1.64 17.82 -4.99
CA ARG A 70 -2.21 18.49 -3.81
C ARG A 70 -3.17 19.62 -4.20
N SER A 71 -2.90 20.36 -5.27
CA SER A 71 -3.82 21.40 -5.74
C SER A 71 -5.07 20.79 -6.40
N GLU A 72 -4.95 19.62 -7.03
CA GLU A 72 -6.08 18.90 -7.62
C GLU A 72 -6.97 18.21 -6.58
N ILE A 73 -6.40 17.66 -5.51
CA ILE A 73 -7.17 17.11 -4.37
C ILE A 73 -8.07 18.19 -3.74
N ARG A 74 -7.67 19.46 -3.77
CA ARG A 74 -8.50 20.57 -3.28
C ARG A 74 -9.68 20.89 -4.20
N ARG A 75 -9.64 20.45 -5.47
CA ARG A 75 -10.74 20.56 -6.43
C ARG A 75 -11.70 19.37 -6.35
N VAL A 76 -11.36 18.33 -5.58
CA VAL A 76 -12.29 17.24 -5.29
C VAL A 76 -13.40 17.78 -4.42
N ILE A 77 -14.54 17.96 -5.05
CA ILE A 77 -15.80 18.31 -4.40
C ILE A 77 -16.23 17.05 -3.66
N TRP A 78 -15.93 16.97 -2.37
CA TRP A 78 -16.36 15.83 -1.57
C TRP A 78 -17.87 15.86 -1.46
N PRO A 79 -18.54 14.71 -1.67
CA PRO A 79 -19.99 14.63 -1.61
C PRO A 79 -20.48 15.09 -0.25
N THR A 80 -21.62 15.78 -0.24
CA THR A 80 -22.22 16.25 1.00
C THR A 80 -22.70 15.05 1.82
N ARG A 81 -22.73 15.17 3.16
CA ARG A 81 -23.16 14.06 4.04
C ARG A 81 -24.55 13.51 3.69
N GLN A 82 -25.41 14.34 3.09
CA GLN A 82 -26.76 13.96 2.68
C GLN A 82 -26.74 12.97 1.51
N GLU A 83 -25.90 13.20 0.49
CA GLU A 83 -25.77 12.30 -0.67
C GLU A 83 -25.16 10.96 -0.26
N THR A 84 -24.10 10.99 0.57
CA THR A 84 -23.45 9.77 1.07
C THR A 84 -24.42 8.90 1.89
N LEU A 85 -25.23 9.52 2.75
CA LEU A 85 -26.23 8.80 3.53
C LEU A 85 -27.37 8.28 2.65
N GLN A 86 -27.81 9.03 1.65
CA GLN A 86 -28.85 8.58 0.73
C GLN A 86 -28.43 7.31 -0.01
N THR A 87 -27.22 7.28 -0.57
CA THR A 87 -26.70 6.06 -1.23
C THR A 87 -26.51 4.91 -0.24
N THR A 88 -26.06 5.20 0.99
CA THR A 88 -25.91 4.17 2.04
C THR A 88 -27.25 3.53 2.42
N TRP A 89 -28.31 4.33 2.58
CA TRP A 89 -29.65 3.83 2.88
C TRP A 89 -30.23 2.98 1.75
N ILE A 90 -30.02 3.39 0.48
CA ILE A 90 -30.44 2.60 -0.68
C ILE A 90 -29.77 1.23 -0.66
N VAL A 91 -28.45 1.18 -0.48
CA VAL A 91 -27.69 -0.09 -0.43
C VAL A 91 -28.09 -0.94 0.78
N LEU A 92 -28.32 -0.32 1.94
CA LEU A 92 -28.74 -1.04 3.15
C LEU A 92 -30.11 -1.72 2.95
N ILE A 93 -31.09 -1.00 2.40
CA ILE A 93 -32.42 -1.55 2.10
C ILE A 93 -32.30 -2.70 1.10
N LEU A 94 -31.48 -2.55 0.06
CA LEU A 94 -31.23 -3.60 -0.91
C LEU A 94 -30.65 -4.87 -0.27
N ILE A 95 -29.66 -4.73 0.60
CA ILE A 95 -29.04 -5.86 1.33
C ILE A 95 -30.08 -6.55 2.21
N VAL A 96 -30.92 -5.80 2.92
CA VAL A 96 -31.98 -6.36 3.79
C VAL A 96 -32.98 -7.18 2.97
N ILE A 97 -33.38 -6.69 1.79
CA ILE A 97 -34.30 -7.41 0.89
C ILE A 97 -33.67 -8.73 0.43
N PHE A 98 -32.42 -8.70 -0.06
CA PHE A 98 -31.74 -9.92 -0.49
C PHE A 98 -31.51 -10.91 0.66
N ALA A 99 -31.13 -10.42 1.85
CA ALA A 99 -30.97 -11.26 3.03
C ALA A 99 -32.27 -11.96 3.42
N LEU A 100 -33.41 -11.26 3.36
CA LEU A 100 -34.72 -11.83 3.64
C LEU A 100 -35.14 -12.88 2.59
N ILE A 101 -34.90 -12.61 1.31
CA ILE A 101 -35.19 -13.55 0.22
C ILE A 101 -34.36 -14.82 0.36
N LEU A 102 -33.05 -14.70 0.59
CA LEU A 102 -32.17 -15.84 0.79
C LEU A 102 -32.59 -16.64 2.03
N TRP A 103 -32.83 -15.98 3.15
CA TRP A 103 -33.30 -16.63 4.38
C TRP A 103 -34.60 -17.43 4.17
N LEU A 104 -35.55 -16.88 3.42
CA LEU A 104 -36.80 -17.56 3.09
C LEU A 104 -36.56 -18.79 2.21
N LEU A 105 -35.70 -18.65 1.20
CA LEU A 105 -35.33 -19.74 0.30
C LEU A 105 -34.61 -20.87 1.05
N ASP A 106 -33.62 -20.53 1.88
CA ASP A 106 -32.85 -21.49 2.68
C ASP A 106 -33.76 -22.23 3.67
N SER A 107 -34.67 -21.52 4.34
CA SER A 107 -35.64 -22.11 5.26
C SER A 107 -36.63 -23.02 4.54
N GLY A 108 -37.14 -22.60 3.38
CA GLY A 108 -38.07 -23.36 2.56
C GLY A 108 -37.45 -24.64 1.98
N LEU A 109 -36.22 -24.54 1.47
CA LEU A 109 -35.45 -25.70 1.01
C LEU A 109 -35.13 -26.66 2.16
N SER A 110 -34.73 -26.13 3.32
CA SER A 110 -34.45 -26.96 4.50
C SER A 110 -35.70 -27.72 4.96
N PHE A 111 -36.87 -27.09 4.93
CA PHE A 111 -38.15 -27.73 5.25
C PHE A 111 -38.50 -28.85 4.25
N LEU A 112 -38.33 -28.60 2.95
CA LEU A 112 -38.55 -29.62 1.91
C LEU A 112 -37.59 -30.82 2.07
N VAL A 113 -36.31 -30.55 2.35
CA VAL A 113 -35.31 -31.61 2.57
C VAL A 113 -35.66 -32.43 3.81
N GLN A 114 -36.12 -31.81 4.89
CA GLN A 114 -36.56 -32.52 6.10
C GLN A 114 -37.77 -33.43 5.83
N ILE A 115 -38.71 -33.05 4.97
CA ILE A 115 -39.86 -33.90 4.59
C ILE A 115 -39.44 -35.09 3.71
N VAL A 116 -38.39 -34.94 2.91
CA VAL A 116 -37.97 -35.98 1.96
C VAL A 116 -37.01 -36.99 2.61
N ILE A 117 -36.13 -36.53 3.51
CA ILE A 117 -35.13 -37.38 4.18
C ILE A 117 -35.63 -37.91 5.53
N GLY A 118 -36.51 -37.16 6.21
CA GLY A 118 -37.22 -37.61 7.41
C GLY A 118 -38.45 -38.43 7.05
#